data_AF-A0A1I6GGC3-F1
#
_entry.id   AF-A0A1I6GGC3-F1
#
_cell.length_a   1.000
_cell.length_b   1.000
_cell.length_c   1.000
_cell.angle_alpha   90.00
_cell.angle_beta   90.00
_cell.angle_gamma   90.00
#
_symmetry.space_group_name_H-M   'P 1'
#
loop_
_entity.id
_entity.type
_entity.pdbx_description
1 polymer ?
#
loop_
_entity_poly.entity_id
_entity_poly.type
_entity_poly.pdbx_seq_one_letter_code
_entity_poly.pdbx_strand_id
1 'polypeptide(L)'
;MLGKTIALACSLACFSPSIAAAQCLMANTSASCVTAPVSTTPRPSPVEIGSYLERGEHSIMMNADYYGLPPVRDGWVYMRIEDDVYRVDFRTFQVLEQVTDQTNYYFR
;
A
#
# COMPACT_ATOMS: atom_id res chain seq x y z
N MET A 1 65.49 21.29 36.74
CA MET A 1 64.05 21.42 37.03
C MET A 1 63.32 20.92 35.78
N LEU A 2 63.02 19.61 35.68
CA LEU A 2 61.77 19.00 36.16
C LEU A 2 60.57 19.76 35.57
N GLY A 3 59.95 19.34 34.47
CA GLY A 3 59.38 18.02 34.21
C GLY A 3 57.91 18.02 34.66
N LYS A 4 57.00 17.67 33.73
CA LYS A 4 55.55 17.39 33.88
C LYS A 4 54.56 18.55 33.68
N THR A 5 53.80 18.48 32.58
CA THR A 5 52.32 18.45 32.57
C THR A 5 51.86 17.95 31.18
N ILE A 6 51.54 16.64 31.08
CA ILE A 6 50.19 16.05 31.02
C ILE A 6 49.56 16.14 29.63
N ALA A 7 49.49 14.96 29.00
CA ALA A 7 48.64 14.65 27.86
C ALA A 7 47.15 14.59 28.28
N LEU A 8 46.26 15.11 27.43
CA LEU A 8 44.81 14.86 27.47
C LEU A 8 44.35 14.71 26.01
N ALA A 9 44.26 13.48 25.51
CA ALA A 9 43.01 12.75 25.23
C ALA A 9 42.04 13.58 24.36
N CYS A 10 41.99 13.31 23.06
CA CYS A 10 41.13 12.28 22.43
C CYS A 10 39.63 12.58 22.60
N SER A 11 38.93 12.62 21.46
CA SER A 11 37.48 12.40 21.34
C SER A 11 36.56 13.57 21.69
N LEU A 12 36.38 14.49 20.74
CA LEU A 12 35.07 15.10 20.54
C LEU A 12 34.54 14.79 19.13
N ALA A 13 33.64 13.81 19.14
CA ALA A 13 32.46 13.68 18.30
C ALA A 13 32.65 13.66 16.79
N CYS A 14 32.75 12.44 16.29
CA CYS A 14 32.25 12.03 14.98
C CYS A 14 30.90 12.73 14.68
N PHE A 15 30.89 13.63 13.71
CA PHE A 15 29.66 13.96 13.00
C PHE A 15 29.31 12.76 12.13
N SER A 16 28.42 11.90 12.62
CA SER A 16 27.78 10.87 11.79
C SER A 16 26.88 11.56 10.78
N PRO A 17 27.06 11.39 9.45
CA PRO A 17 25.95 11.62 8.54
C PRO A 17 24.89 10.57 8.86
N SER A 18 23.66 11.00 9.16
CA SER A 18 22.49 10.13 9.26
C SER A 18 22.24 9.48 7.90
N ILE A 19 22.84 8.32 7.66
CA ILE A 19 22.51 7.47 6.52
C ILE A 19 21.28 6.67 6.92
N ALA A 20 20.10 7.25 6.70
CA ALA A 20 18.86 6.50 6.63
C ALA A 20 18.91 5.60 5.38
N ALA A 21 19.62 4.47 5.48
CA ALA A 21 19.64 3.45 4.43
C ALA A 21 18.31 2.69 4.46
N ALA A 22 17.31 3.21 3.74
CA ALA A 22 16.23 2.37 3.25
C ALA A 22 16.88 1.28 2.36
N GLN A 23 16.70 0.03 2.76
CA GLN A 23 17.38 -1.13 2.17
C GLN A 23 16.76 -1.44 0.81
N CYS A 24 17.24 -0.77 -0.24
CA CYS A 24 16.89 -1.11 -1.62
C CYS A 24 17.71 -2.34 -2.04
N LEU A 25 17.01 -3.39 -2.50
CA LEU A 25 17.59 -4.59 -3.11
C LEU A 25 18.60 -4.18 -4.20
N MET A 26 19.86 -4.55 -3.99
CA MET A 26 21.03 -4.03 -4.70
C MET A 26 21.06 -4.48 -6.17
N ALA A 27 21.21 -3.51 -7.08
CA ALA A 27 21.53 -3.72 -8.49
C ALA A 27 23.05 -3.90 -8.70
N ASN A 28 23.38 -4.88 -9.53
CA ASN A 28 24.66 -5.20 -10.15
C ASN A 28 25.56 -3.98 -10.52
N THR A 29 26.83 -4.07 -10.11
CA THR A 29 28.06 -3.34 -10.56
C THR A 29 28.04 -1.83 -10.84
N SER A 30 26.95 -1.13 -10.56
CA SER A 30 26.89 0.32 -10.35
C SER A 30 25.55 0.61 -9.66
N ALA A 31 25.59 0.91 -8.37
CA ALA A 31 24.39 1.14 -7.57
C ALA A 31 23.70 2.46 -7.98
N SER A 32 22.88 2.41 -9.03
CA SER A 32 21.91 3.45 -9.34
C SER A 32 20.53 2.96 -8.91
N CYS A 33 19.81 3.78 -8.16
CA CYS A 33 18.39 3.53 -7.90
C CYS A 33 17.66 3.53 -9.25
N VAL A 34 16.92 2.45 -9.54
CA VAL A 34 16.05 2.37 -10.72
C VAL A 34 14.62 2.23 -10.22
N THR A 35 13.77 3.19 -10.57
CA THR A 35 12.33 3.11 -10.33
C THR A 35 11.72 2.15 -11.34
N ALA A 36 10.96 1.17 -10.87
CA ALA A 36 10.19 0.31 -11.76
C ALA A 36 9.15 1.15 -12.52
N PRO A 37 9.01 0.98 -13.85
CA PRO A 37 7.99 1.68 -14.60
C PRO A 37 6.59 1.22 -14.12
N VAL A 38 5.76 2.17 -13.68
CA VAL A 38 4.36 1.93 -13.35
C VAL A 38 3.53 2.03 -14.62
N SER A 39 2.68 1.03 -14.89
CA SER A 39 1.75 1.10 -16.02
C SER A 39 0.75 2.22 -15.79
N THR A 40 0.61 3.12 -16.78
CA THR A 40 -0.37 4.22 -16.74
C THR A 40 -1.66 3.88 -17.46
N THR A 41 -1.75 2.72 -18.12
CA THR A 41 -2.97 2.30 -18.81
C THR A 41 -3.98 1.80 -17.78
N PRO A 42 -5.18 2.41 -17.70
CA PRO A 42 -6.23 1.90 -16.82
C PRO A 42 -6.59 0.46 -17.20
N ARG A 43 -6.60 -0.43 -16.22
CA ARG A 43 -7.14 -1.78 -16.40
C ARG A 43 -8.66 -1.66 -16.65
N PRO A 44 -9.23 -2.37 -17.63
CA PRO A 44 -10.68 -2.38 -17.78
C PRO A 44 -11.34 -2.95 -16.52
N SER A 45 -12.44 -2.36 -16.10
CA SER A 45 -13.22 -2.88 -14.98
C SER A 45 -13.82 -4.25 -15.34
N PRO A 46 -13.68 -5.28 -14.50
CA PRO A 46 -14.19 -6.63 -14.76
C PRO A 46 -15.72 -6.71 -14.82
N VAL A 47 -16.42 -5.80 -14.16
CA VAL A 47 -17.90 -5.75 -14.15
C VAL A 47 -18.41 -4.33 -14.36
N GLU A 48 -19.58 -4.23 -14.98
CA GLU A 48 -20.25 -2.95 -15.22
C GLU A 48 -21.08 -2.52 -14.00
N ILE A 49 -21.07 -1.22 -13.69
CA ILE A 49 -21.89 -0.64 -12.64
C ILE A 49 -23.37 -0.70 -13.06
N GLY A 50 -24.24 -1.12 -12.15
CA GLY A 50 -25.67 -1.33 -12.40
C GLY A 50 -26.03 -2.72 -12.90
N SER A 51 -25.03 -3.54 -13.29
CA SER A 51 -25.23 -4.95 -13.64
C SER A 51 -25.54 -5.80 -12.42
N TYR A 52 -26.00 -7.03 -12.64
CA TYR A 52 -26.32 -7.99 -11.58
C TYR A 52 -25.32 -9.14 -11.63
N LEU A 53 -24.72 -9.45 -10.48
CA LEU A 53 -23.75 -10.53 -10.35
C LEU A 53 -24.45 -11.89 -10.21
N GLU A 54 -23.81 -12.93 -10.74
CA GLU A 54 -24.24 -14.30 -10.48
C GLU A 54 -23.92 -14.69 -9.02
N ARG A 55 -24.84 -15.41 -8.37
CA ARG A 55 -24.70 -15.77 -6.96
C ARG A 55 -23.69 -16.91 -6.81
N GLY A 56 -22.75 -16.72 -5.90
CA GLY A 56 -21.77 -17.75 -5.54
C GLY A 56 -20.45 -17.69 -6.32
N GLU A 57 -20.34 -16.81 -7.32
CA GLU A 57 -19.10 -16.66 -8.10
C GLU A 57 -18.07 -15.74 -7.43
N HIS A 58 -18.52 -14.82 -6.58
CA HIS A 58 -17.67 -13.81 -5.96
C HIS A 58 -17.69 -13.90 -4.44
N SER A 59 -16.57 -13.49 -3.84
CA SER A 59 -16.38 -13.52 -2.40
C SER A 59 -16.71 -12.18 -1.78
N ILE A 60 -17.46 -12.21 -0.67
CA ILE A 60 -17.65 -11.05 0.20
C ILE A 60 -16.31 -10.74 0.88
N MET A 61 -15.91 -9.48 0.84
CA MET A 61 -14.72 -9.01 1.53
C MET A 61 -14.97 -8.96 3.04
N MET A 62 -14.25 -9.81 3.77
CA MET A 62 -14.25 -9.80 5.23
C MET A 62 -13.27 -8.75 5.76
N ASN A 63 -13.56 -8.20 6.94
CA ASN A 63 -12.73 -7.19 7.62
C ASN A 63 -12.41 -5.99 6.73
N ALA A 64 -13.44 -5.38 6.12
CA ALA A 64 -13.29 -4.24 5.23
C ALA A 64 -12.59 -3.03 5.89
N ASP A 65 -12.75 -2.89 7.21
CA ASP A 65 -12.09 -1.89 8.05
C ASP A 65 -10.56 -2.02 8.06
N TYR A 66 -10.03 -3.24 8.01
CA TYR A 66 -8.58 -3.49 7.86
C TYR A 66 -8.03 -2.85 6.59
N TYR A 67 -8.83 -2.81 5.53
CA TYR A 67 -8.48 -2.19 4.25
C TYR A 67 -8.83 -0.69 4.18
N GLY A 68 -9.26 -0.07 5.28
CA GLY A 68 -9.62 1.35 5.34
C GLY A 68 -11.00 1.68 4.79
N LEU A 69 -11.78 0.67 4.40
CA LEU A 69 -13.13 0.89 3.90
C LEU A 69 -14.07 1.19 5.07
N PRO A 70 -15.03 2.11 4.88
CA PRO A 70 -16.03 2.39 5.90
C PRO A 70 -16.91 1.17 6.15
N PRO A 71 -17.49 1.03 7.36
CA PRO A 71 -18.35 -0.09 7.68
C PRO A 71 -19.55 -0.17 6.74
N VAL A 72 -19.98 -1.40 6.50
CA VAL A 72 -21.20 -1.72 5.73
C VAL A 72 -22.42 -1.05 6.36
N ARG A 73 -23.22 -0.40 5.51
CA ARG A 73 -24.51 0.23 5.86
C ARG A 73 -25.52 -0.02 4.75
N ASP A 74 -26.80 0.29 4.99
CA ASP A 74 -27.84 0.35 3.96
C ASP A 74 -28.03 -0.92 3.10
N GLY A 75 -27.64 -2.10 3.61
CA GLY A 75 -27.88 -3.40 2.98
C GLY A 75 -26.93 -3.79 1.83
N TRP A 76 -25.91 -2.98 1.52
CA TRP A 76 -24.87 -3.35 0.57
C TRP A 76 -23.70 -4.06 1.26
N VAL A 77 -22.90 -4.82 0.51
CA VAL A 77 -21.67 -5.48 0.99
C VAL A 77 -20.51 -5.16 0.07
N TYR A 78 -19.29 -5.28 0.57
CA TYR A 78 -18.11 -5.26 -0.29
C TYR A 78 -17.88 -6.63 -0.89
N MET A 79 -17.72 -6.71 -2.20
CA MET A 79 -17.31 -7.93 -2.89
C MET A 79 -15.99 -7.69 -3.61
N ARG A 80 -15.10 -8.68 -3.53
CA ARG A 80 -13.86 -8.70 -4.32
C ARG A 80 -14.14 -9.44 -5.63
N ILE A 81 -13.94 -8.74 -6.74
CA ILE A 81 -14.11 -9.28 -8.09
C ILE A 81 -12.78 -9.09 -8.81
N GLU A 82 -12.10 -10.21 -9.04
CA GLU A 82 -10.69 -10.21 -9.42
C GLU A 82 -9.86 -9.38 -8.44
N ASP A 83 -9.20 -8.31 -8.91
CA ASP A 83 -8.39 -7.39 -8.12
C ASP A 83 -9.12 -6.11 -7.67
N ASP A 84 -10.39 -5.98 -8.03
CA ASP A 84 -11.20 -4.82 -7.68
C ASP A 84 -12.15 -5.09 -6.53
N VAL A 85 -12.56 -4.01 -5.87
CA VAL A 85 -13.54 -4.03 -4.80
C VAL A 85 -14.76 -3.24 -5.22
N TYR A 86 -15.93 -3.84 -5.04
CA TYR A 86 -17.21 -3.24 -5.40
C TYR A 86 -18.15 -3.18 -4.20
N ARG A 87 -18.97 -2.14 -4.12
CA ARG A 87 -20.20 -2.16 -3.32
C ARG A 87 -21.29 -2.85 -4.11
N VAL A 88 -21.94 -3.84 -3.50
CA VAL A 88 -22.97 -4.66 -4.13
C VAL A 88 -24.18 -4.72 -3.21
N ASP A 89 -25.38 -4.46 -3.72
CA ASP A 89 -26.60 -4.65 -2.93
C ASP A 89 -26.78 -6.14 -2.61
N PHE A 90 -26.84 -6.49 -1.33
CA PHE A 90 -26.81 -7.90 -0.91
C PHE A 90 -28.10 -8.66 -1.28
N ARG A 91 -29.22 -7.94 -1.44
CA ARG A 91 -30.52 -8.55 -1.74
C ARG A 91 -30.62 -8.92 -3.21
N THR A 92 -30.26 -7.98 -4.08
CA THR A 92 -30.43 -8.05 -5.53
C THR A 92 -29.18 -8.50 -6.27
N PHE A 93 -28.00 -8.41 -5.64
CA PHE A 93 -26.69 -8.62 -6.27
C PHE A 93 -26.37 -7.58 -7.35
N GLN A 94 -26.99 -6.40 -7.29
CA GLN A 94 -26.67 -5.30 -8.18
C GLN A 94 -25.33 -4.65 -7.79
N VAL A 95 -24.46 -4.44 -8.77
CA VAL A 95 -23.21 -3.67 -8.61
C VAL A 95 -23.54 -2.20 -8.50
N LEU A 96 -23.17 -1.56 -7.39
CA LEU A 96 -23.50 -0.16 -7.10
C LEU A 96 -22.35 0.79 -7.44
N GLU A 97 -21.12 0.41 -7.09
CA GLU A 97 -19.95 1.29 -7.19
C GLU A 97 -18.66 0.46 -7.16
N GLN A 98 -17.64 0.88 -7.91
CA GLN A 98 -16.26 0.40 -7.77
C GLN A 98 -15.54 1.29 -6.74
N VAL A 99 -14.99 0.67 -5.70
CA VAL A 99 -14.38 1.37 -4.54
C VAL A 99 -12.94 0.91 -4.29
N THR A 100 -12.31 0.33 -5.32
CA THR A 100 -10.94 -0.17 -5.28
C THR A 100 -9.96 0.92 -4.81
N ASP A 101 -10.13 2.15 -5.32
CA ASP A 101 -9.34 3.34 -5.01
C ASP A 101 -9.48 3.84 -3.57
N GLN A 102 -10.58 3.49 -2.90
CA GLN A 102 -10.83 3.82 -1.49
C GLN A 102 -10.07 2.90 -0.52
N THR A 103 -9.49 1.80 -1.02
CA THR A 103 -8.74 0.88 -0.16
C THR A 103 -7.35 1.44 0.17
N ASN A 104 -6.91 1.25 1.42
CA ASN A 104 -5.58 1.65 1.91
C ASN A 104 -4.42 1.12 1.05
N TYR A 105 -4.67 0.08 0.23
CA TYR A 105 -3.69 -0.46 -0.70
C TYR A 105 -3.25 0.55 -1.77
N TYR A 106 -4.09 1.54 -2.11
CA TYR A 106 -3.81 2.53 -3.17
C TYR A 106 -3.10 3.81 -2.69
N PHE A 107 -2.80 3.96 -1.39
CA PHE A 107 -2.02 5.09 -0.86
C PHE A 107 -0.51 4.78 -0.67
N ARG A 108 0.04 3.79 -1.39
CA ARG A 108 1.47 3.41 -1.30
C ARG A 108 2.29 3.90 -2.49
#